data_AF-A0A8A0RQ96-F1
#
_entry.id   AF-A0A8A0RQ96-F1
#
_cell.length_a   1.000
_cell.length_b   1.000
_cell.length_c   1.000
_cell.angle_alpha   90.00
_cell.angle_beta   90.00
_cell.angle_gamma   90.00
#
_symmetry.space_group_name_H-M   'P 1'
#
loop_
_entity.id
_entity.type
_entity.pdbx_description
1 polymer ?
#
loop_
_entity_poly.entity_id
_entity_poly.type
_entity_poly.pdbx_seq_one_letter_code
_entity_poly.pdbx_strand_id
1 'polypeptide(L)'
;MSFFHRRLFRGRSSGFTLVELIAVLAVLAVLVLIAVPGYANYRRRAEFTRLRVDARLLQEAAIRYYGSYDEWPVVRPELSDEELLQLAEHRTYNIRLDEWINLLELRQAIAEAEGKDPSDVKFYRIDYSKLLPYVRIRSDLNHFVLRNPAGEVFIIYPAMSSTGDDGSGAESPLQCIPRGPYREPAEGEIVIRTAEELAKIGRDPSYPYNGSYILMSDIDLEGFDYYGDGTGWAPIGDSALPFAGSFDGNGFMVKNLHINRPDQAGQGLFGRAQGAVIENTAVSSVNITGSQDVGALVGYLQTGQISNCCSSGRISALGTAGGLAGFNEGIISGSISKASVTGGYIGFAGGIAGSSGFSSKIIDCRSEGDISGVSKVGGIAGSLNGEILNCHAVGSVSGEARVGGLVGQIASVSYGPVIRNSYFTGTVNISGSNSYPAAGGLIGYMRYGQIDTSYFAGTVSGRDYHVGGIAGHSEYSLIYNSYSFGSVSGEEYIGGIAGYTYSTRHENCYSASAVHDTSGTAQTGGLFGQYGASNAVINTFWDTEASGCSSVAGSVSSEAYGKTTAEMKQQSTFVDWDFDIVWQIDEGETYPYLRTNPQSPPPM
;
A
#
# COMPACT_ATOMS: atom_id res chain seq x y z
N MET A 1 59.15 -33.34 -40.71
CA MET A 1 57.93 -33.22 -41.54
C MET A 1 56.77 -33.65 -40.65
N SER A 2 55.68 -32.93 -40.39
CA SER A 2 54.99 -31.83 -41.08
C SER A 2 54.19 -31.02 -40.04
N PHE A 3 54.07 -29.71 -40.28
CA PHE A 3 53.22 -28.76 -39.56
C PHE A 3 51.72 -29.02 -39.84
N PHE A 4 50.85 -28.73 -38.87
CA PHE A 4 49.41 -28.52 -39.08
C PHE A 4 48.97 -27.19 -38.46
N HIS A 5 48.25 -26.39 -39.24
CA HIS A 5 47.67 -25.11 -38.86
C HIS A 5 46.14 -25.21 -38.83
N ARG A 6 45.54 -24.59 -37.79
CA ARG A 6 44.09 -24.37 -37.60
C ARG A 6 43.48 -23.50 -38.71
N ARG A 7 42.21 -23.75 -39.05
CA ARG A 7 41.31 -22.76 -39.66
C ARG A 7 40.00 -22.67 -38.87
N LEU A 8 39.67 -21.45 -38.45
CA LEU A 8 38.38 -21.01 -37.90
C LEU A 8 37.36 -20.81 -39.04
N PHE A 9 36.12 -21.24 -38.83
CA PHE A 9 34.97 -20.84 -39.63
C PHE A 9 34.09 -19.85 -38.84
N ARG A 10 33.69 -18.76 -39.50
CA ARG A 10 32.84 -17.67 -39.00
C ARG A 10 31.48 -17.79 -39.72
N GLY A 11 30.41 -18.08 -38.99
CA GLY A 11 29.04 -18.13 -39.53
C GLY A 11 28.36 -16.75 -39.45
N ARG A 12 27.77 -16.28 -40.56
CA ARG A 12 26.97 -15.05 -40.66
C ARG A 12 25.56 -15.32 -40.13
N SER A 13 25.08 -14.52 -39.18
CA SER A 13 23.64 -14.41 -38.87
C SER A 13 22.98 -13.43 -39.85
N SER A 14 21.90 -13.85 -40.49
CA SER A 14 21.06 -13.00 -41.33
C SER A 14 20.20 -12.11 -40.43
N GLY A 15 20.49 -10.80 -40.40
CA GLY A 15 19.62 -9.82 -39.77
C GLY A 15 18.34 -9.58 -40.59
N PHE A 16 17.26 -9.21 -39.91
CA PHE A 16 15.99 -8.83 -40.51
C PHE A 16 16.17 -7.67 -41.48
N THR A 17 15.49 -7.73 -42.62
CA THR A 17 15.48 -6.67 -43.62
C THR A 17 14.61 -5.50 -43.16
N LEU A 18 14.91 -4.29 -43.65
CA LEU A 18 14.13 -3.08 -43.37
C LEU A 18 12.64 -3.26 -43.70
N VAL A 19 12.34 -4.05 -44.74
CA VAL A 19 10.98 -4.35 -45.20
C VAL A 19 10.23 -5.23 -44.19
N GLU A 20 10.90 -6.23 -43.59
CA GLU A 20 10.32 -7.06 -42.54
C GLU A 20 10.03 -6.25 -41.28
N LEU A 21 10.92 -5.31 -40.92
CA LEU A 21 10.72 -4.43 -39.78
C LEU A 21 9.48 -3.53 -39.98
N ILE A 22 9.33 -2.94 -41.16
CA ILE A 22 8.17 -2.09 -41.49
C ILE A 22 6.87 -2.92 -41.47
N ALA A 23 6.91 -4.16 -41.96
CA ALA A 23 5.74 -5.05 -41.91
C ALA A 23 5.33 -5.39 -40.48
N VAL A 24 6.30 -5.67 -39.59
CA VAL A 24 6.05 -5.94 -38.17
C VAL A 24 5.48 -4.71 -37.47
N LEU A 25 6.03 -3.52 -37.71
CA LEU A 25 5.52 -2.26 -37.15
C LEU A 25 4.08 -1.95 -37.62
N ALA A 26 3.77 -2.20 -38.89
CA ALA A 26 2.42 -2.02 -39.40
C ALA A 26 1.41 -2.97 -38.73
N VAL A 27 1.80 -4.24 -38.51
CA VAL A 27 0.95 -5.21 -37.80
C VAL A 27 0.77 -4.81 -36.33
N LEU A 28 1.83 -4.38 -35.65
CA LEU A 28 1.76 -3.92 -34.26
C LEU A 28 0.87 -2.68 -34.11
N ALA A 29 0.99 -1.70 -35.02
CA ALA A 29 0.13 -0.52 -35.02
C ALA A 29 -1.35 -0.91 -35.14
N VAL A 30 -1.69 -1.85 -36.02
CA VAL A 30 -3.05 -2.38 -36.17
C VAL A 30 -3.51 -3.12 -34.90
N LEU A 31 -2.65 -3.93 -34.29
CA LEU A 31 -2.96 -4.64 -33.05
C LEU A 31 -3.24 -3.67 -31.89
N VAL A 32 -2.44 -2.61 -31.74
CA VAL A 32 -2.65 -1.56 -30.72
C VAL A 32 -3.97 -0.82 -30.98
N LEU A 33 -4.28 -0.50 -32.24
CA LEU A 33 -5.50 0.19 -32.63
C LEU A 33 -6.77 -0.62 -32.31
N ILE A 34 -6.66 -1.95 -32.27
CA ILE A 34 -7.74 -2.86 -31.85
C ILE A 34 -7.74 -3.07 -30.32
N ALA A 35 -6.56 -3.24 -29.72
CA ALA A 35 -6.40 -3.60 -28.31
C ALA A 35 -6.74 -2.46 -27.35
N VAL A 36 -6.36 -1.21 -27.66
CA VAL A 36 -6.58 -0.05 -26.78
C VAL A 36 -8.08 0.23 -26.55
N PRO A 37 -8.94 0.31 -27.59
CA PRO A 37 -10.39 0.42 -27.39
C PRO A 37 -10.97 -0.80 -26.64
N GLY A 38 -10.45 -2.00 -26.92
CA GLY A 38 -10.86 -3.23 -26.23
C GLY A 38 -10.57 -3.19 -24.72
N TYR A 39 -9.38 -2.75 -24.34
CA TYR A 39 -8.97 -2.59 -22.94
C TYR A 39 -9.75 -1.47 -22.24
N ALA A 40 -9.96 -0.33 -22.89
CA ALA A 40 -10.78 0.76 -22.35
C ALA A 40 -12.24 0.32 -22.13
N ASN A 41 -12.79 -0.50 -23.04
CA ASN A 41 -14.11 -1.10 -22.88
C ASN A 41 -14.16 -2.15 -21.76
N TYR A 42 -13.10 -2.96 -21.61
CA TYR A 42 -12.98 -3.91 -20.51
C TYR A 42 -12.93 -3.20 -19.15
N ARG A 43 -12.10 -2.17 -19.01
CA ARG A 43 -12.01 -1.36 -17.79
C ARG A 43 -13.36 -0.72 -17.45
N ARG A 44 -14.04 -0.11 -18.43
CA ARG A 44 -15.39 0.44 -18.25
C ARG A 44 -16.39 -0.63 -17.81
N ARG A 45 -16.39 -1.82 -18.42
CA ARG A 45 -17.29 -2.92 -18.03
C ARG A 45 -17.02 -3.44 -16.62
N ALA A 46 -15.75 -3.53 -16.21
CA ALA A 46 -15.38 -3.94 -14.87
C ALA A 46 -15.85 -2.90 -13.82
N GLU A 47 -15.65 -1.62 -14.13
CA GLU A 47 -16.16 -0.49 -13.34
C GLU A 47 -17.69 -0.53 -13.24
N PHE A 48 -18.42 -0.70 -14.35
CA PHE A 48 -19.87 -0.83 -14.35
C PHE A 48 -20.38 -2.03 -13.57
N THR A 49 -19.67 -3.16 -13.64
CA THR A 49 -20.03 -4.36 -12.88
C THR A 49 -19.91 -4.10 -11.38
N ARG A 50 -18.86 -3.41 -10.94
CA ARG A 50 -18.67 -2.99 -9.54
C ARG A 50 -19.75 -2.00 -9.09
N LEU A 51 -19.98 -0.94 -9.87
CA LEU A 51 -20.99 0.08 -9.57
C LEU A 51 -22.39 -0.54 -9.45
N ARG A 52 -22.72 -1.50 -10.30
CA ARG A 52 -24.00 -2.23 -10.27
C ARG A 52 -24.15 -3.09 -9.01
N VAL A 53 -23.07 -3.72 -8.54
CA VAL A 53 -23.07 -4.49 -7.29
C VAL A 53 -23.28 -3.56 -6.10
N ASP A 54 -22.53 -2.47 -6.01
CA ASP A 54 -22.65 -1.50 -4.91
C ASP A 54 -24.04 -0.85 -4.85
N ALA A 55 -24.59 -0.46 -6.00
CA ALA A 55 -25.94 0.10 -6.08
C ALA A 55 -27.01 -0.92 -5.62
N ARG A 56 -26.84 -2.20 -5.95
CA ARG A 56 -27.74 -3.26 -5.48
C ARG A 56 -27.66 -3.45 -3.97
N LEU A 57 -26.45 -3.43 -3.41
CA LEU A 57 -26.24 -3.54 -1.96
C LEU A 57 -26.87 -2.36 -1.21
N LEU A 58 -26.72 -1.13 -1.72
CA LEU A 58 -27.39 0.06 -1.17
C LEU A 58 -28.91 -0.06 -1.25
N GLN A 59 -29.46 -0.53 -2.38
CA GLN A 59 -30.89 -0.73 -2.56
C GLN A 59 -31.45 -1.74 -1.54
N GLU A 60 -30.78 -2.88 -1.37
CA GLU A 60 -31.17 -3.91 -0.41
C GLU A 60 -31.08 -3.39 1.04
N ALA A 61 -30.05 -2.61 1.36
CA ALA A 61 -29.91 -1.96 2.67
C ALA A 61 -31.00 -0.91 2.94
N ALA A 62 -31.34 -0.09 1.96
CA ALA A 62 -32.43 0.88 2.09
C ALA A 62 -33.79 0.20 2.27
N ILE A 63 -34.02 -0.92 1.58
CA ILE A 63 -35.22 -1.75 1.79
C ILE A 63 -35.25 -2.31 3.21
N ARG A 64 -34.12 -2.80 3.75
CA ARG A 64 -34.03 -3.29 5.13
C ARG A 64 -34.27 -2.18 6.15
N TYR A 65 -33.67 -1.00 5.96
CA TYR A 65 -33.92 0.17 6.81
C TYR A 65 -35.41 0.54 6.80
N TYR A 66 -36.02 0.61 5.62
CA TYR A 66 -37.44 0.90 5.48
C TYR A 66 -38.32 -0.12 6.22
N GLY A 67 -38.01 -1.41 6.12
CA GLY A 67 -38.73 -2.46 6.85
C GLY A 67 -38.65 -2.32 8.38
N SER A 68 -37.59 -1.73 8.91
CA SER A 68 -37.38 -1.52 10.35
C SER A 68 -38.02 -0.23 10.88
N TYR A 69 -38.07 0.84 10.08
CA TYR A 69 -38.43 2.18 10.56
C TYR A 69 -39.67 2.78 9.88
N ASP A 70 -40.23 2.12 8.87
CA ASP A 70 -41.33 2.62 8.02
C ASP A 70 -41.06 4.01 7.40
N GLU A 71 -39.78 4.35 7.24
CA GLU A 71 -39.31 5.56 6.56
C GLU A 71 -38.09 5.29 5.70
N TRP A 72 -37.95 6.03 4.59
CA TRP A 72 -36.77 5.92 3.73
C TRP A 72 -35.57 6.68 4.34
N PRO A 73 -34.34 6.18 4.17
CA PRO A 73 -33.12 6.80 4.71
C PRO A 73 -32.69 7.98 3.84
N VAL A 74 -33.48 9.05 3.85
CA VAL A 74 -33.24 10.26 3.05
C VAL A 74 -33.06 11.50 3.91
N VAL A 75 -32.24 12.43 3.43
CA VAL A 75 -32.15 13.79 3.95
C VAL A 75 -33.28 14.61 3.33
N ARG A 76 -34.00 15.38 4.17
CA ARG A 76 -35.04 16.33 3.73
C ARG A 76 -34.51 17.76 3.84
N PRO A 77 -34.95 18.71 2.98
CA PRO A 77 -36.05 18.62 2.00
C PRO A 77 -35.65 17.92 0.68
N GLU A 78 -36.59 17.86 -0.27
CA GLU A 78 -36.33 17.40 -1.65
C GLU A 78 -35.27 18.27 -2.34
N LEU A 79 -34.47 17.67 -3.23
CA LEU A 79 -33.52 18.41 -4.07
C LEU A 79 -34.25 19.33 -5.03
N SER A 80 -33.85 20.60 -5.03
CA SER A 80 -34.33 21.62 -5.97
C SER A 80 -33.80 21.37 -7.39
N ASP A 81 -34.47 21.95 -8.39
CA ASP A 81 -34.05 21.87 -9.79
C ASP A 81 -32.63 22.44 -10.01
N GLU A 82 -32.26 23.48 -9.24
CA GLU A 82 -30.92 24.07 -9.27
C GLU A 82 -29.86 23.10 -8.73
N GLU A 83 -30.14 22.40 -7.62
CA GLU A 83 -29.24 21.37 -7.09
C GLU A 83 -29.14 20.17 -8.04
N LEU A 84 -30.23 19.77 -8.70
CA LEU A 84 -30.21 18.71 -9.71
C LEU A 84 -29.38 19.11 -10.93
N LEU A 85 -29.42 20.37 -11.35
CA LEU A 85 -28.58 20.91 -12.41
C LEU A 85 -27.09 20.90 -12.03
N GLN A 86 -26.74 21.31 -10.81
CA GLN A 86 -25.36 21.24 -10.30
C GLN A 86 -24.85 19.79 -10.22
N LEU A 87 -25.68 18.87 -9.76
CA LEU A 87 -25.35 17.45 -9.71
C LEU A 87 -25.25 16.83 -11.11
N ALA A 88 -25.94 17.39 -12.11
CA ALA A 88 -25.92 16.92 -13.49
C ALA A 88 -24.67 17.32 -14.30
N GLU A 89 -23.84 18.26 -13.81
CA GLU A 89 -22.49 18.51 -14.38
C GLU A 89 -21.58 17.29 -14.19
N HIS A 90 -21.89 16.45 -13.21
CA HIS A 90 -21.28 15.16 -12.99
C HIS A 90 -22.20 14.11 -13.62
N ARG A 91 -21.71 13.37 -14.62
CA ARG A 91 -22.50 12.35 -15.31
C ARG A 91 -23.16 11.42 -14.26
N THR A 92 -24.47 11.15 -14.37
CA THR A 92 -25.19 10.21 -13.49
C THR A 92 -25.44 8.91 -14.25
N TYR A 93 -25.03 7.76 -13.70
CA TYR A 93 -25.13 6.48 -14.40
C TYR A 93 -26.50 5.83 -14.13
N ASN A 94 -27.26 5.57 -15.20
CA ASN A 94 -28.55 4.92 -15.10
C ASN A 94 -28.43 3.41 -15.34
N ILE A 95 -28.64 2.63 -14.27
CA ILE A 95 -28.53 1.16 -14.27
C ILE A 95 -29.51 0.49 -15.26
N ARG A 96 -30.66 1.10 -15.55
CA ARG A 96 -31.64 0.54 -16.52
C ARG A 96 -31.29 0.83 -17.96
N LEU A 97 -30.67 1.98 -18.23
CA LEU A 97 -30.36 2.42 -19.60
C LEU A 97 -28.94 2.05 -20.04
N ASP A 98 -28.08 1.62 -19.11
CA ASP A 98 -26.65 1.35 -19.35
C ASP A 98 -25.90 2.56 -19.95
N GLU A 99 -26.38 3.76 -19.65
CA GLU A 99 -25.89 5.02 -20.19
C GLU A 99 -25.84 6.10 -19.11
N TRP A 100 -24.98 7.09 -19.34
CA TRP A 100 -24.94 8.31 -18.55
C TRP A 100 -26.10 9.21 -18.98
N ILE A 101 -26.97 9.55 -18.04
CA ILE A 101 -28.13 10.43 -18.28
C ILE A 101 -28.07 11.63 -17.36
N ASN A 102 -28.53 12.78 -17.82
CA ASN A 102 -28.73 13.94 -16.97
C ASN A 102 -29.88 13.66 -15.97
N LEU A 103 -29.75 14.08 -14.71
CA LEU A 103 -30.78 13.87 -13.69
C LEU A 103 -32.13 14.52 -14.06
N LEU A 104 -32.10 15.64 -14.77
CA LEU A 104 -33.30 16.33 -15.24
C LEU A 104 -33.96 15.59 -16.42
N GLU A 105 -33.16 15.01 -17.33
CA GLU A 105 -33.65 14.13 -18.40
C GLU A 105 -34.22 12.83 -17.82
N LEU A 106 -33.58 12.29 -16.78
CA LEU A 106 -34.07 11.13 -16.05
C LEU A 106 -35.42 11.41 -15.40
N ARG A 107 -35.59 12.59 -14.79
CA ARG A 107 -36.88 13.03 -14.22
C ARG A 107 -37.98 12.99 -15.28
N GLN A 108 -37.72 13.56 -16.46
CA GLN A 108 -38.66 13.58 -17.57
C GLN A 108 -39.00 12.17 -18.07
N ALA A 109 -37.98 11.34 -18.32
CA ALA A 109 -38.17 9.96 -18.80
C ALA A 109 -38.99 9.11 -17.82
N ILE A 110 -38.79 9.31 -16.50
CA ILE A 110 -39.59 8.63 -15.46
C ILE A 110 -41.04 9.12 -15.50
N ALA A 111 -41.26 10.43 -15.56
CA ALA A 111 -42.59 11.03 -15.58
C ALA A 111 -43.40 10.53 -16.78
N GLU A 112 -42.77 10.49 -17.96
CA GLU A 112 -43.37 9.94 -19.18
C GLU A 112 -43.70 8.45 -19.05
N ALA A 113 -42.78 7.64 -18.50
CA ALA A 113 -42.99 6.21 -18.31
C ALA A 113 -44.12 5.90 -17.30
N GLU A 114 -44.34 6.78 -16.33
CA GLU A 114 -45.34 6.62 -15.28
C GLU A 114 -46.65 7.39 -15.53
N GLY A 115 -46.72 8.17 -16.62
CA GLY A 115 -47.88 9.00 -16.94
C GLY A 115 -48.14 10.11 -15.90
N LYS A 116 -47.08 10.63 -15.27
CA LYS A 116 -47.13 11.68 -14.24
C LYS A 116 -46.56 12.99 -14.77
N ASP A 117 -46.85 14.09 -14.09
CA ASP A 117 -46.17 15.35 -14.36
C ASP A 117 -44.70 15.25 -13.86
N PRO A 118 -43.70 15.76 -14.60
CA PRO A 118 -42.32 15.81 -14.13
C PRO A 118 -42.13 16.41 -12.73
N SER A 119 -42.98 17.36 -12.31
CA SER A 119 -42.92 17.95 -10.96
C SER A 119 -43.33 16.98 -9.84
N ASP A 120 -44.02 15.88 -10.17
CA ASP A 120 -44.40 14.84 -9.22
C ASP A 120 -43.26 13.84 -8.95
N VAL A 121 -42.18 13.89 -9.73
CA VAL A 121 -41.02 13.00 -9.63
C VAL A 121 -39.96 13.62 -8.72
N LYS A 122 -39.94 13.16 -7.46
CA LYS A 122 -39.11 13.74 -6.40
C LYS A 122 -37.76 13.07 -6.24
N PHE A 123 -36.70 13.87 -6.13
CA PHE A 123 -35.34 13.41 -5.86
C PHE A 123 -34.89 13.84 -4.46
N TYR A 124 -34.26 12.93 -3.73
CA TYR A 124 -33.76 13.19 -2.38
C TYR A 124 -32.30 12.75 -2.25
N ARG A 125 -31.56 13.32 -1.29
CA ARG A 125 -30.22 12.80 -0.93
C ARG A 125 -30.35 11.59 -0.02
N ILE A 126 -29.49 10.59 -0.19
CA ILE A 126 -29.42 9.47 0.76
C ILE A 126 -28.78 9.95 2.06
N ASP A 127 -29.34 9.53 3.19
CA ASP A 127 -28.66 9.61 4.48
C ASP A 127 -27.89 8.31 4.68
N TYR A 128 -26.65 8.26 4.19
CA TYR A 128 -25.82 7.07 4.28
C TYR A 128 -25.53 6.67 5.73
N SER A 129 -25.53 7.61 6.68
CA SER A 129 -25.29 7.33 8.10
C SER A 129 -26.32 6.34 8.67
N LYS A 130 -27.58 6.44 8.22
CA LYS A 130 -28.68 5.52 8.56
C LYS A 130 -28.52 4.14 7.94
N LEU A 131 -27.76 4.02 6.86
CA LEU A 131 -27.46 2.76 6.18
C LEU A 131 -26.20 2.08 6.68
N LEU A 132 -25.41 2.77 7.52
CA LEU A 132 -24.20 2.21 8.09
C LEU A 132 -24.41 0.90 8.89
N PRO A 133 -25.59 0.60 9.47
CA PRO A 133 -25.81 -0.72 10.05
C PRO A 133 -26.03 -1.85 9.03
N TYR A 134 -26.36 -1.52 7.78
CA TYR A 134 -26.90 -2.47 6.79
C TYR A 134 -26.02 -2.70 5.57
N VAL A 135 -25.09 -1.79 5.27
CA VAL A 135 -24.19 -1.87 4.12
C VAL A 135 -22.94 -1.00 4.27
N ARG A 136 -21.81 -1.51 3.77
CA ARG A 136 -20.64 -0.72 3.38
C ARG A 136 -20.38 -0.98 1.89
N ILE A 137 -20.29 0.07 1.09
CA ILE A 137 -19.89 -0.01 -0.32
C ILE A 137 -18.48 0.56 -0.51
N ARG A 138 -17.77 0.08 -1.54
CA ARG A 138 -16.35 0.41 -1.77
C ARG A 138 -16.12 1.60 -2.69
N SER A 139 -17.17 2.17 -3.28
CA SER A 139 -17.01 3.11 -4.41
C SER A 139 -17.21 4.58 -4.04
N ASP A 140 -16.37 5.42 -4.64
CA ASP A 140 -16.52 6.85 -4.90
C ASP A 140 -17.67 7.06 -5.90
N LEU A 141 -18.91 6.81 -5.45
CA LEU A 141 -20.05 6.80 -6.36
C LEU A 141 -20.36 8.22 -6.88
N ASN A 142 -20.21 8.39 -8.20
CA ASN A 142 -20.93 9.40 -8.96
C ASN A 142 -22.39 8.94 -9.12
N HIS A 143 -23.30 9.56 -8.35
CA HIS A 143 -24.76 9.60 -8.51
C HIS A 143 -25.45 8.29 -8.97
N PHE A 144 -26.07 7.58 -8.02
CA PHE A 144 -27.01 6.48 -8.31
C PHE A 144 -28.39 6.85 -7.87
N VAL A 145 -29.39 6.18 -8.44
CA VAL A 145 -30.79 6.44 -8.18
C VAL A 145 -31.47 5.18 -7.64
N LEU A 146 -31.86 5.21 -6.36
CA LEU A 146 -32.63 4.14 -5.70
C LEU A 146 -34.13 4.39 -5.85
N ARG A 147 -34.94 3.33 -5.99
CA ARG A 147 -36.42 3.42 -6.04
C ARG A 147 -37.03 2.79 -4.78
N ASN A 148 -38.07 3.41 -4.22
CA ASN A 148 -38.94 2.71 -3.26
C ASN A 148 -39.91 1.74 -3.98
N PRO A 149 -40.48 0.74 -3.29
CA PRO A 149 -41.49 -0.17 -3.84
C PRO A 149 -42.76 0.51 -4.37
N ALA A 150 -43.06 1.73 -3.92
CA ALA A 150 -44.21 2.52 -4.36
C ALA A 150 -43.94 3.40 -5.61
N GLY A 151 -42.68 3.53 -6.05
CA GLY A 151 -42.26 4.31 -7.23
C GLY A 151 -42.13 5.83 -7.04
N GLU A 152 -41.99 6.34 -5.83
CA GLU A 152 -42.18 7.77 -5.50
C GLU A 152 -40.90 8.53 -5.09
N VAL A 153 -39.79 7.84 -4.81
CA VAL A 153 -38.58 8.46 -4.25
C VAL A 153 -37.35 8.02 -5.02
N PHE A 154 -36.63 8.97 -5.60
CA PHE A 154 -35.37 8.77 -6.31
C PHE A 154 -34.21 9.30 -5.46
N ILE A 155 -33.43 8.40 -4.87
CA ILE A 155 -32.39 8.80 -3.93
C ILE A 155 -31.05 8.94 -4.64
N ILE A 156 -30.48 10.14 -4.62
CA ILE A 156 -29.16 10.49 -5.15
C ILE A 156 -28.12 10.36 -4.04
N TYR A 157 -27.05 9.61 -4.29
CA TYR A 157 -25.81 9.74 -3.53
C TYR A 157 -25.00 10.88 -4.17
N PRO A 158 -24.99 12.10 -3.61
CA PRO A 158 -24.08 13.12 -4.13
C PRO A 158 -22.66 12.64 -3.85
N ALA A 159 -21.77 12.80 -4.85
CA ALA A 159 -20.35 12.83 -4.56
C ALA A 159 -20.15 13.77 -3.36
N MET A 160 -19.36 13.37 -2.36
CA MET A 160 -19.02 14.30 -1.28
C MET A 160 -18.43 15.54 -1.96
N SER A 161 -19.14 16.67 -1.88
CA SER A 161 -18.69 17.90 -2.49
C SER A 161 -17.36 18.27 -1.86
N SER A 162 -16.32 18.16 -2.68
CA SER A 162 -15.02 18.75 -2.56
C SER A 162 -15.13 20.26 -2.27
N THR A 163 -15.24 20.64 -1.01
CA THR A 163 -14.62 21.90 -0.59
C THR A 163 -13.17 21.57 -0.27
N GLY A 164 -12.34 21.61 -1.32
CA GLY A 164 -10.89 21.46 -1.24
C GLY A 164 -10.33 20.11 -1.71
N ASP A 165 -10.85 19.54 -2.80
CA ASP A 165 -10.25 18.35 -3.42
C ASP A 165 -9.42 18.79 -4.64
N ASP A 166 -8.12 18.81 -4.47
CA ASP A 166 -7.10 19.18 -5.45
C ASP A 166 -6.66 17.96 -6.28
N GLY A 167 -7.61 17.10 -6.68
CA GLY A 167 -7.29 15.95 -7.54
C GLY A 167 -6.29 14.96 -6.93
N SER A 168 -5.99 15.05 -5.64
CA SER A 168 -5.26 14.05 -4.89
C SER A 168 -6.29 13.16 -4.19
N GLY A 169 -6.53 11.95 -4.73
CA GLY A 169 -7.55 11.02 -4.23
C GLY A 169 -7.32 10.57 -2.78
N ALA A 170 -7.63 11.44 -1.81
CA ALA A 170 -7.52 11.20 -0.39
C ALA A 170 -8.91 10.90 0.18
N GLU A 171 -9.22 9.60 0.30
CA GLU A 171 -10.22 9.13 1.26
C GLU A 171 -10.01 9.85 2.61
N SER A 172 -11.09 10.26 3.28
CA SER A 172 -11.06 10.86 4.62
C SER A 172 -9.94 10.23 5.48
N PRO A 173 -8.88 10.99 5.86
CA PRO A 173 -7.57 10.41 6.17
C PRO A 173 -7.50 9.62 7.49
N LEU A 174 -8.58 9.48 8.26
CA LEU A 174 -8.51 9.05 9.65
C LEU A 174 -9.27 7.78 10.02
N GLN A 175 -10.19 7.28 9.20
CA GLN A 175 -10.95 6.08 9.59
C GLN A 175 -10.37 4.82 8.98
N CYS A 176 -10.19 3.83 9.83
CA CYS A 176 -9.89 2.46 9.45
C CYS A 176 -11.22 1.76 9.14
N ILE A 177 -11.48 1.52 7.85
CA ILE A 177 -12.79 1.06 7.37
C ILE A 177 -12.69 -0.42 6.96
N PRO A 178 -13.62 -1.29 7.37
CA PRO A 178 -13.73 -2.66 6.88
C PRO A 178 -13.90 -2.71 5.36
N ARG A 179 -13.16 -3.59 4.66
CA ARG A 179 -13.14 -3.65 3.18
C ARG A 179 -13.92 -4.84 2.57
N GLY A 180 -14.52 -5.67 3.41
CA GLY A 180 -15.33 -6.82 2.99
C GLY A 180 -16.79 -6.45 2.65
N PRO A 181 -17.40 -7.08 1.63
CA PRO A 181 -18.82 -6.92 1.37
C PRO A 181 -19.62 -7.63 2.48
N TYR A 182 -20.72 -7.01 2.92
CA TYR A 182 -21.66 -7.66 3.82
C TYR A 182 -22.22 -8.94 3.20
N ARG A 183 -22.25 -10.03 3.97
CA ARG A 183 -22.91 -11.28 3.64
C ARG A 183 -23.60 -11.88 4.85
N GLU A 184 -24.57 -12.75 4.58
CA GLU A 184 -25.17 -13.58 5.62
C GLU A 184 -24.20 -14.71 6.05
N PRO A 185 -24.29 -15.18 7.31
CA PRO A 185 -23.52 -16.32 7.78
C PRO A 185 -23.81 -17.60 6.97
N ALA A 186 -22.76 -18.32 6.60
CA ALA A 186 -22.86 -19.64 5.99
C ALA A 186 -23.16 -20.73 7.03
N GLU A 187 -23.61 -21.88 6.55
CA GLU A 187 -23.82 -23.04 7.42
C GLU A 187 -22.53 -23.44 8.13
N GLY A 188 -22.57 -23.56 9.46
CA GLY A 188 -21.42 -23.91 10.29
C GLY A 188 -20.56 -22.72 10.76
N GLU A 189 -20.83 -21.50 10.29
CA GLU A 189 -20.18 -20.30 10.83
C GLU A 189 -20.78 -19.88 12.18
N ILE A 190 -19.90 -19.54 13.11
CA ILE A 190 -20.24 -19.05 14.44
C ILE A 190 -20.34 -17.53 14.38
N VAL A 191 -21.53 -17.02 14.65
CA VAL A 191 -21.79 -15.59 14.57
C VAL A 191 -21.34 -14.88 15.84
N ILE A 192 -20.65 -13.75 15.66
CA ILE A 192 -20.21 -12.87 16.75
C ILE A 192 -20.89 -11.51 16.61
N ARG A 193 -21.53 -11.06 17.70
CA ARG A 193 -22.21 -9.77 17.81
C ARG A 193 -21.78 -8.95 19.02
N THR A 194 -21.22 -9.58 20.04
CA THR A 194 -20.79 -8.88 21.25
C THR A 194 -19.34 -9.19 21.63
N ALA A 195 -18.78 -8.36 22.50
CA ALA A 195 -17.44 -8.55 23.05
C ALA A 195 -17.32 -9.87 23.80
N GLU A 196 -18.37 -10.28 24.54
CA GLU A 196 -18.42 -11.52 25.29
C GLU A 196 -18.44 -12.74 24.37
N GLU A 197 -19.15 -12.68 23.24
CA GLU A 197 -19.12 -13.75 22.23
C GLU A 197 -17.74 -13.86 21.59
N LEU A 198 -17.12 -12.74 21.25
CA LEU A 198 -15.75 -12.71 20.71
C LEU A 198 -14.75 -13.32 21.71
N ALA A 199 -14.89 -13.02 23.00
CA ALA A 199 -13.99 -13.49 24.05
C ALA A 199 -14.08 -15.01 24.31
N LYS A 200 -15.18 -15.67 23.90
CA LYS A 200 -15.38 -17.12 24.02
C LYS A 200 -14.48 -17.94 23.10
N ILE A 201 -13.95 -17.36 22.02
CA ILE A 201 -13.11 -18.10 21.06
C ILE A 201 -11.93 -18.75 21.77
N GLY A 202 -11.86 -20.08 21.66
CA GLY A 202 -10.87 -20.94 22.30
C GLY A 202 -11.13 -21.29 23.76
N ARG A 203 -12.13 -20.67 24.39
CA ARG A 203 -12.40 -20.78 25.85
C ARG A 203 -13.74 -21.44 26.16
N ASP A 204 -14.65 -21.46 25.19
CA ASP A 204 -15.91 -22.20 25.24
C ASP A 204 -15.87 -23.34 24.19
N PRO A 205 -16.27 -24.57 24.52
CA PRO A 205 -16.32 -25.67 23.56
C PRO A 205 -17.15 -25.38 22.29
N SER A 206 -18.12 -24.47 22.38
CA SER A 206 -18.96 -24.03 21.26
C SER A 206 -18.27 -23.01 20.36
N TYR A 207 -17.10 -22.50 20.78
CA TYR A 207 -16.27 -21.52 20.09
C TYR A 207 -14.83 -22.07 19.99
N PRO A 208 -14.57 -23.13 19.22
CA PRO A 208 -13.25 -23.78 19.18
C PRO A 208 -12.19 -22.95 18.42
N TYR A 209 -10.90 -23.15 18.74
CA TYR A 209 -9.78 -22.43 18.08
C TYR A 209 -9.69 -22.60 16.56
N ASN A 210 -10.30 -23.66 16.02
CA ASN A 210 -10.35 -23.97 14.59
C ASN A 210 -11.75 -23.74 13.98
N GLY A 211 -12.63 -23.01 14.66
CA GLY A 211 -13.96 -22.65 14.14
C GLY A 211 -13.90 -21.58 13.05
N SER A 212 -15.02 -21.43 12.33
CA SER A 212 -15.20 -20.35 11.36
C SER A 212 -16.12 -19.28 11.95
N TYR A 213 -15.65 -18.04 12.01
CA TYR A 213 -16.30 -16.93 12.70
C TYR A 213 -16.64 -15.79 11.74
N ILE A 214 -17.81 -15.19 11.93
CA ILE A 214 -18.27 -14.04 11.16
C ILE A 214 -18.86 -12.97 12.08
N LEU A 215 -18.45 -11.71 11.90
CA LEU A 215 -19.07 -10.59 12.59
C LEU A 215 -20.45 -10.27 11.97
N MET A 216 -21.43 -9.99 12.82
CA MET A 216 -22.76 -9.49 12.41
C MET A 216 -23.15 -8.18 13.11
N SER A 217 -22.21 -7.58 13.83
CA SER A 217 -22.28 -6.21 14.33
C SER A 217 -20.88 -5.73 14.67
N ASP A 218 -20.71 -4.42 14.78
CA ASP A 218 -19.51 -3.84 15.37
C ASP A 218 -19.33 -4.33 16.81
N ILE A 219 -18.09 -4.63 17.17
CA ILE A 219 -17.70 -5.06 18.52
C ILE A 219 -16.99 -3.90 19.21
N ASP A 220 -17.53 -3.40 20.30
CA ASP A 220 -16.86 -2.39 21.13
C ASP A 220 -16.19 -3.05 22.34
N LEU A 221 -14.88 -2.85 22.48
CA LEU A 221 -14.07 -3.37 23.59
C LEU A 221 -13.72 -2.27 24.61
N GLU A 222 -14.35 -1.10 24.56
CA GLU A 222 -14.12 -0.04 25.54
C GLU A 222 -14.38 -0.54 26.96
N GLY A 223 -13.39 -0.39 27.84
CA GLY A 223 -13.45 -0.85 29.23
C GLY A 223 -13.48 -2.38 29.40
N PHE A 224 -13.36 -3.16 28.32
CA PHE A 224 -13.35 -4.62 28.40
C PHE A 224 -12.06 -5.12 29.04
N ASP A 225 -12.19 -5.75 30.20
CA ASP A 225 -11.09 -6.34 30.95
C ASP A 225 -11.43 -7.79 31.29
N TYR A 226 -10.76 -8.73 30.61
CA TYR A 226 -11.13 -10.14 30.67
C TYR A 226 -10.85 -10.77 32.04
N TYR A 227 -9.75 -10.38 32.70
CA TYR A 227 -9.35 -10.94 33.99
C TYR A 227 -9.69 -10.03 35.19
N GLY A 228 -10.11 -8.78 34.94
CA GLY A 228 -10.38 -7.81 36.00
C GLY A 228 -9.12 -7.32 36.72
N ASP A 229 -7.95 -7.45 36.09
CA ASP A 229 -6.63 -7.09 36.63
C ASP A 229 -6.05 -5.80 35.99
N GLY A 230 -6.84 -5.10 35.17
CA GLY A 230 -6.47 -3.87 34.48
C GLY A 230 -5.61 -4.08 33.24
N THR A 231 -5.41 -5.32 32.80
CA THR A 231 -4.58 -5.62 31.62
C THR A 231 -5.38 -5.60 30.31
N GLY A 232 -6.72 -5.55 30.37
CA GLY A 232 -7.60 -5.40 29.21
C GLY A 232 -7.94 -6.72 28.52
N TRP A 233 -7.92 -6.72 27.19
CA TRP A 233 -8.23 -7.88 26.36
C TRP A 233 -7.26 -9.05 26.62
N ALA A 234 -7.81 -10.27 26.65
CA ALA A 234 -7.04 -11.51 26.68
C ALA A 234 -6.89 -12.07 25.26
N PRO A 235 -5.68 -12.04 24.66
CA PRO A 235 -5.47 -12.45 23.27
C PRO A 235 -6.04 -13.83 22.95
N ILE A 236 -6.61 -13.99 21.75
CA ILE A 236 -7.10 -15.28 21.26
C ILE A 236 -5.92 -16.09 20.74
N GLY A 237 -5.72 -17.27 21.34
CA GLY A 237 -4.67 -18.21 20.94
C GLY A 237 -3.30 -17.87 21.50
N ASP A 238 -2.54 -18.91 21.84
CA ASP A 238 -1.19 -18.82 22.41
C ASP A 238 -0.24 -19.84 21.77
N SER A 239 0.97 -20.00 22.33
CA SER A 239 1.96 -20.95 21.81
C SER A 239 1.59 -22.43 21.97
N ALA A 240 0.70 -22.77 22.90
CA ALA A 240 0.22 -24.13 23.10
C ALA A 240 -1.03 -24.41 22.25
N LEU A 241 -1.93 -23.45 22.15
CA LEU A 241 -3.19 -23.52 21.43
C LEU A 241 -3.36 -22.30 20.51
N PRO A 242 -2.67 -22.27 19.35
CA PRO A 242 -2.81 -21.16 18.40
C PRO A 242 -4.21 -21.15 17.79
N PHE A 243 -4.69 -19.96 17.42
CA PHE A 243 -5.89 -19.85 16.59
C PHE A 243 -5.61 -20.42 15.20
N ALA A 244 -6.46 -21.34 14.74
CA ALA A 244 -6.29 -22.07 13.47
C ALA A 244 -7.56 -22.05 12.60
N GLY A 245 -8.52 -21.21 12.97
CA GLY A 245 -9.82 -21.07 12.31
C GLY A 245 -9.86 -19.97 11.25
N SER A 246 -11.06 -19.56 10.88
CA SER A 246 -11.30 -18.38 10.04
C SER A 246 -12.05 -17.29 10.80
N PHE A 247 -11.73 -16.03 10.54
CA PHE A 247 -12.38 -14.87 11.13
C PHE A 247 -12.64 -13.81 10.06
N ASP A 248 -13.91 -13.62 9.71
CA ASP A 248 -14.38 -12.67 8.71
C ASP A 248 -15.05 -11.46 9.39
N GLY A 249 -14.47 -10.28 9.20
CA GLY A 249 -15.00 -9.03 9.74
C GLY A 249 -16.31 -8.58 9.09
N ASN A 250 -16.66 -9.10 7.90
CA ASN A 250 -17.97 -8.95 7.26
C ASN A 250 -18.51 -7.50 7.17
N GLY A 251 -17.62 -6.53 6.99
CA GLY A 251 -17.99 -5.11 6.93
C GLY A 251 -18.16 -4.42 8.30
N PHE A 252 -17.94 -5.14 9.39
CA PHE A 252 -17.96 -4.65 10.78
C PHE A 252 -16.55 -4.47 11.34
N MET A 253 -16.45 -3.72 12.43
CA MET A 253 -15.17 -3.41 13.08
C MET A 253 -15.13 -3.86 14.54
N VAL A 254 -13.91 -4.10 15.02
CA VAL A 254 -13.59 -4.23 16.43
C VAL A 254 -12.99 -2.89 16.89
N LYS A 255 -13.63 -2.24 17.86
CA LYS A 255 -13.30 -0.91 18.36
C LYS A 255 -12.63 -0.98 19.73
N ASN A 256 -11.78 -0.01 20.02
CA ASN A 256 -11.26 0.28 21.36
C ASN A 256 -10.51 -0.89 22.02
N LEU A 257 -9.84 -1.72 21.22
CA LEU A 257 -9.02 -2.84 21.72
C LEU A 257 -7.89 -2.33 22.61
N HIS A 258 -7.97 -2.61 23.91
CA HIS A 258 -6.93 -2.28 24.89
C HIS A 258 -6.21 -3.52 25.40
N ILE A 259 -4.87 -3.52 25.36
CA ILE A 259 -4.02 -4.57 25.95
C ILE A 259 -2.85 -3.87 26.65
N ASN A 260 -2.62 -4.17 27.92
CA ASN A 260 -1.48 -3.64 28.68
C ASN A 260 -0.70 -4.76 29.37
N ARG A 261 0.21 -5.41 28.62
CA ARG A 261 1.03 -6.54 29.07
C ARG A 261 2.50 -6.34 28.71
N PRO A 262 3.18 -5.32 29.28
CA PRO A 262 4.53 -4.93 28.86
C PRO A 262 5.58 -6.04 28.96
N ASP A 263 5.34 -7.06 29.80
CA ASP A 263 6.25 -8.18 30.02
C ASP A 263 5.90 -9.46 29.22
N GLN A 264 4.83 -9.46 28.42
CA GLN A 264 4.38 -10.65 27.69
C GLN A 264 4.46 -10.50 26.17
N ALA A 265 4.88 -11.57 25.51
CA ALA A 265 5.00 -11.64 24.05
C ALA A 265 3.67 -12.07 23.40
N GLY A 266 3.53 -11.88 22.08
CA GLY A 266 2.38 -12.37 21.32
C GLY A 266 1.10 -11.63 21.69
N GLN A 267 1.10 -10.32 21.51
CA GLN A 267 -0.02 -9.45 21.89
C GLN A 267 -0.74 -8.95 20.64
N GLY A 268 -2.08 -8.96 20.69
CA GLY A 268 -2.99 -8.54 19.63
C GLY A 268 -4.40 -9.06 19.90
N LEU A 269 -5.34 -8.83 18.98
CA LEU A 269 -6.66 -9.48 19.04
C LEU A 269 -6.48 -11.01 19.15
N PHE A 270 -5.59 -11.55 18.32
CA PHE A 270 -5.05 -12.90 18.38
C PHE A 270 -3.60 -12.84 18.88
N GLY A 271 -3.27 -13.65 19.90
CA GLY A 271 -1.90 -13.70 20.42
C GLY A 271 -0.99 -14.48 19.48
N ARG A 272 -1.46 -15.67 19.08
CA ARG A 272 -0.80 -16.52 18.09
C ARG A 272 -1.83 -17.15 17.15
N ALA A 273 -1.51 -17.14 15.85
CA ALA A 273 -2.30 -17.77 14.81
C ALA A 273 -1.43 -18.70 13.96
N GLN A 274 -1.99 -19.86 13.60
CA GLN A 274 -1.31 -20.88 12.78
C GLN A 274 -2.30 -21.47 11.78
N GLY A 275 -2.03 -21.28 10.49
CA GLY A 275 -2.91 -21.72 9.40
C GLY A 275 -4.24 -20.97 9.35
N ALA A 276 -4.43 -19.93 10.18
CA ALA A 276 -5.65 -19.18 10.26
C ALA A 276 -5.88 -18.29 9.05
N VAL A 277 -7.14 -17.97 8.77
CA VAL A 277 -7.56 -16.99 7.76
C VAL A 277 -8.29 -15.86 8.48
N ILE A 278 -7.67 -14.69 8.56
CA ILE A 278 -8.26 -13.49 9.14
C ILE A 278 -8.49 -12.51 7.99
N GLU A 279 -9.75 -12.19 7.72
CA GLU A 279 -10.11 -11.38 6.56
C GLU A 279 -11.12 -10.29 6.89
N ASN A 280 -11.11 -9.23 6.07
CA ASN A 280 -12.09 -8.15 6.08
C ASN A 280 -12.27 -7.46 7.45
N THR A 281 -11.27 -7.55 8.32
CA THR A 281 -11.36 -7.16 9.71
C THR A 281 -10.69 -5.81 9.92
N ALA A 282 -11.44 -4.84 10.44
CA ALA A 282 -10.88 -3.58 10.93
C ALA A 282 -10.80 -3.59 12.45
N VAL A 283 -9.62 -3.27 13.00
CA VAL A 283 -9.39 -3.00 14.43
C VAL A 283 -9.05 -1.51 14.60
N SER A 284 -9.99 -0.73 15.13
CA SER A 284 -9.83 0.73 15.23
C SER A 284 -9.63 1.19 16.66
N SER A 285 -8.87 2.27 16.83
CA SER A 285 -8.57 2.89 18.13
C SER A 285 -7.90 1.90 19.11
N VAL A 286 -6.98 1.07 18.61
CA VAL A 286 -6.24 0.14 19.45
C VAL A 286 -5.30 0.89 20.39
N ASN A 287 -5.08 0.36 21.59
CA ASN A 287 -4.05 0.80 22.51
C ASN A 287 -3.39 -0.43 23.12
N ILE A 288 -2.32 -0.91 22.48
CA ILE A 288 -1.69 -2.20 22.76
C ILE A 288 -0.25 -1.98 23.23
N THR A 289 0.07 -2.54 24.39
CA THR A 289 1.43 -2.60 24.94
C THR A 289 1.82 -4.05 25.22
N GLY A 290 2.97 -4.48 24.70
CA GLY A 290 3.52 -5.83 24.88
C GLY A 290 5.05 -5.87 24.96
N SER A 291 5.63 -7.06 25.20
CA SER A 291 7.10 -7.21 25.23
C SER A 291 7.69 -7.50 23.85
N GLN A 292 7.22 -8.54 23.17
CA GLN A 292 7.69 -9.00 21.85
C GLN A 292 6.49 -9.41 20.99
N ASP A 293 6.67 -9.39 19.67
CA ASP A 293 5.67 -9.84 18.69
C ASP A 293 4.29 -9.23 18.99
N VAL A 294 4.22 -7.91 18.93
CA VAL A 294 3.00 -7.14 19.17
C VAL A 294 2.41 -6.69 17.84
N GLY A 295 1.16 -7.06 17.56
CA GLY A 295 0.40 -6.63 16.39
C GLY A 295 -1.04 -6.26 16.76
N ALA A 296 -1.70 -5.41 15.97
CA ALA A 296 -3.11 -5.10 16.26
C ALA A 296 -4.02 -6.34 16.09
N LEU A 297 -3.80 -7.10 15.01
CA LEU A 297 -4.56 -8.31 14.74
C LEU A 297 -3.88 -9.54 15.32
N VAL A 298 -2.61 -9.76 14.99
CA VAL A 298 -1.91 -11.00 15.37
C VAL A 298 -0.57 -10.67 16.00
N GLY A 299 -0.28 -11.20 17.19
CA GLY A 299 1.06 -11.11 17.75
C GLY A 299 2.07 -11.86 16.88
N TYR A 300 1.85 -13.16 16.70
CA TYR A 300 2.67 -14.02 15.83
C TYR A 300 1.81 -14.88 14.89
N LEU A 301 1.93 -14.62 13.57
CA LEU A 301 1.37 -15.43 12.50
C LEU A 301 2.40 -16.47 12.01
N GLN A 302 2.29 -17.72 12.46
CA GLN A 302 3.26 -18.80 12.14
C GLN A 302 3.03 -19.43 10.77
N THR A 303 1.81 -19.31 10.23
CA THR A 303 1.36 -19.61 8.87
C THR A 303 -0.06 -19.07 8.75
N GLY A 304 -0.60 -18.91 7.54
CA GLY A 304 -1.97 -18.42 7.33
C GLY A 304 -1.99 -17.08 6.63
N GLN A 305 -3.14 -16.39 6.72
CA GLN A 305 -3.40 -15.19 5.94
C GLN A 305 -4.08 -14.11 6.78
N ILE A 306 -3.63 -12.86 6.59
CA ILE A 306 -4.33 -11.64 6.99
C ILE A 306 -4.67 -10.91 5.69
N SER A 307 -5.95 -10.75 5.35
CA SER A 307 -6.34 -10.15 4.07
C SER A 307 -7.43 -9.09 4.19
N ASN A 308 -7.30 -8.01 3.43
CA ASN A 308 -8.28 -6.90 3.42
C ASN A 308 -8.57 -6.33 4.81
N CYS A 309 -7.55 -6.35 5.66
CA CYS A 309 -7.66 -5.95 7.06
C CYS A 309 -7.15 -4.53 7.25
N CYS A 310 -7.58 -3.91 8.35
CA CYS A 310 -7.13 -2.57 8.69
C CYS A 310 -6.87 -2.42 10.19
N SER A 311 -5.85 -1.63 10.56
CA SER A 311 -5.65 -1.19 11.95
C SER A 311 -5.49 0.33 12.11
N SER A 312 -5.91 0.87 13.25
CA SER A 312 -5.59 2.24 13.69
C SER A 312 -5.46 2.32 15.21
N GLY A 313 -4.74 3.34 15.70
CA GLY A 313 -4.48 3.54 17.13
C GLY A 313 -2.99 3.52 17.46
N ARG A 314 -2.64 3.11 18.68
CA ARG A 314 -1.27 3.07 19.21
C ARG A 314 -0.85 1.65 19.55
N ILE A 315 0.32 1.26 19.06
CA ILE A 315 0.93 -0.05 19.32
C ILE A 315 2.36 0.17 19.82
N SER A 316 2.69 -0.39 20.98
CA SER A 316 4.00 -0.24 21.62
C SER A 316 4.55 -1.59 22.05
N ALA A 317 5.79 -1.89 21.68
CA ALA A 317 6.51 -3.07 22.17
C ALA A 317 7.87 -2.69 22.76
N LEU A 318 8.32 -3.43 23.79
CA LEU A 318 9.71 -3.34 24.25
C LEU A 318 10.70 -3.92 23.21
N GLY A 319 10.24 -4.84 22.38
CA GLY A 319 10.93 -5.43 21.25
C GLY A 319 10.14 -5.22 19.97
N THR A 320 9.71 -6.30 19.33
CA THR A 320 9.10 -6.26 18.00
C THR A 320 7.64 -5.80 18.00
N ALA A 321 7.33 -4.78 17.19
CA ALA A 321 5.99 -4.25 16.99
C ALA A 321 5.66 -4.13 15.49
N GLY A 322 4.46 -4.54 15.11
CA GLY A 322 3.90 -4.34 13.78
C GLY A 322 2.48 -3.77 13.82
N GLY A 323 2.07 -3.02 12.80
CA GLY A 323 0.73 -2.44 12.77
C GLY A 323 -0.39 -3.47 12.63
N LEU A 324 -0.17 -4.58 11.92
CA LEU A 324 -1.11 -5.69 11.80
C LEU A 324 -0.59 -6.95 12.49
N ALA A 325 0.68 -7.29 12.24
CA ALA A 325 1.32 -8.47 12.81
C ALA A 325 2.65 -8.15 13.50
N GLY A 326 2.90 -8.66 14.71
CA GLY A 326 4.23 -8.54 15.33
C GLY A 326 5.28 -9.30 14.52
N PHE A 327 5.04 -10.60 14.35
CA PHE A 327 5.86 -11.49 13.52
C PHE A 327 5.02 -12.18 12.44
N ASN A 328 5.49 -12.16 11.19
CA ASN A 328 4.82 -12.74 10.04
C ASN A 328 5.65 -13.87 9.40
N GLU A 329 5.11 -15.09 9.36
CA GLU A 329 5.57 -16.22 8.53
C GLU A 329 4.53 -16.64 7.47
N GLY A 330 3.41 -15.93 7.41
CA GLY A 330 2.32 -16.14 6.46
C GLY A 330 2.22 -15.05 5.40
N ILE A 331 0.99 -14.80 4.94
CA ILE A 331 0.69 -13.80 3.90
C ILE A 331 -0.13 -12.67 4.52
N ILE A 332 0.33 -11.43 4.35
CA ILE A 332 -0.47 -10.23 4.63
C ILE A 332 -0.79 -9.58 3.29
N SER A 333 -2.06 -9.39 2.96
CA SER A 333 -2.48 -8.91 1.64
C SER A 333 -3.60 -7.87 1.69
N GLY A 334 -3.58 -6.89 0.77
CA GLY A 334 -4.66 -5.92 0.61
C GLY A 334 -4.98 -5.09 1.86
N SER A 335 -4.03 -5.00 2.80
CA SER A 335 -4.29 -4.54 4.16
C SER A 335 -3.63 -3.19 4.45
N ILE A 336 -4.21 -2.43 5.39
CA ILE A 336 -3.75 -1.10 5.74
C ILE A 336 -3.45 -0.99 7.23
N SER A 337 -2.36 -0.34 7.59
CA SER A 337 -2.14 0.12 8.95
C SER A 337 -2.04 1.64 8.99
N LYS A 338 -2.94 2.25 9.75
CA LYS A 338 -2.89 3.66 10.15
C LYS A 338 -2.38 3.82 11.59
N ALA A 339 -1.93 2.74 12.21
CA ALA A 339 -1.51 2.74 13.60
C ALA A 339 -0.15 3.42 13.76
N SER A 340 0.01 4.20 14.83
CA SER A 340 1.33 4.61 15.28
C SER A 340 2.00 3.44 15.99
N VAL A 341 3.18 3.04 15.52
CA VAL A 341 3.89 1.85 15.99
C VAL A 341 5.22 2.26 16.61
N THR A 342 5.48 1.81 17.83
CA THR A 342 6.75 2.01 18.53
C THR A 342 7.39 0.68 18.90
N GLY A 343 8.58 0.41 18.38
CA GLY A 343 9.43 -0.72 18.78
C GLY A 343 10.57 -0.29 19.71
N GLY A 344 10.89 -1.09 20.72
CA GLY A 344 11.87 -0.73 21.75
C GLY A 344 13.34 -1.05 21.40
N TYR A 345 14.18 -1.18 22.43
CA TYR A 345 15.64 -1.11 22.35
C TYR A 345 16.30 -2.14 21.41
N ILE A 346 15.82 -3.39 21.43
CA ILE A 346 16.28 -4.47 20.53
C ILE A 346 15.26 -4.76 19.42
N GLY A 347 14.19 -3.97 19.39
CA GLY A 347 12.96 -4.24 18.67
C GLY A 347 13.01 -3.85 17.21
N PHE A 348 12.18 -4.53 16.43
CA PHE A 348 11.88 -4.15 15.06
C PHE A 348 10.53 -3.46 15.03
N ALA A 349 10.44 -2.31 14.38
CA ALA A 349 9.19 -1.58 14.20
C ALA A 349 8.81 -1.58 12.72
N GLY A 350 7.62 -2.09 12.42
CA GLY A 350 7.08 -2.13 11.06
C GLY A 350 5.66 -1.60 11.01
N GLY A 351 5.32 -0.78 10.02
CA GLY A 351 3.95 -0.31 9.88
C GLY A 351 2.94 -1.42 9.55
N ILE A 352 3.35 -2.49 8.85
CA ILE A 352 2.51 -3.67 8.61
C ILE A 352 2.92 -4.83 9.51
N ALA A 353 4.21 -5.20 9.46
CA ALA A 353 4.75 -6.31 10.22
C ALA A 353 6.05 -5.93 10.93
N GLY A 354 6.21 -6.21 12.22
CA GLY A 354 7.47 -5.91 12.91
C GLY A 354 8.64 -6.68 12.31
N SER A 355 8.44 -8.00 12.14
CA SER A 355 9.38 -8.91 11.47
C SER A 355 8.66 -9.78 10.44
N SER A 356 9.33 -10.08 9.34
CA SER A 356 8.85 -10.94 8.26
C SER A 356 9.86 -12.06 7.97
N GLY A 357 9.45 -13.31 8.21
CA GLY A 357 10.26 -14.52 8.06
C GLY A 357 10.48 -14.97 6.61
N PHE A 358 11.15 -16.10 6.39
CA PHE A 358 11.56 -16.56 5.06
C PHE A 358 10.41 -16.89 4.10
N SER A 359 9.32 -17.44 4.62
CA SER A 359 8.11 -17.79 3.83
C SER A 359 7.11 -16.64 3.72
N SER A 360 7.43 -15.50 4.32
CA SER A 360 6.47 -14.41 4.47
C SER A 360 6.27 -13.64 3.16
N LYS A 361 5.04 -13.19 2.95
CA LYS A 361 4.71 -12.24 1.88
C LYS A 361 3.88 -11.08 2.44
N ILE A 362 4.24 -9.87 2.03
CA ILE A 362 3.41 -8.67 2.23
C ILE A 362 3.09 -8.13 0.84
N ILE A 363 1.81 -8.12 0.49
CA ILE A 363 1.35 -7.86 -0.89
C ILE A 363 0.23 -6.82 -0.87
N ASP A 364 0.27 -5.82 -1.76
CA ASP A 364 -0.79 -4.82 -1.90
C ASP A 364 -1.15 -4.13 -0.56
N CYS A 365 -0.16 -3.90 0.29
CA CYS A 365 -0.35 -3.33 1.62
C CYS A 365 0.09 -1.87 1.72
N ARG A 366 -0.53 -1.11 2.62
CA ARG A 366 -0.19 0.30 2.88
C ARG A 366 0.03 0.60 4.35
N SER A 367 1.08 1.36 4.66
CA SER A 367 1.26 1.96 5.98
C SER A 367 1.15 3.49 5.93
N GLU A 368 0.30 4.05 6.79
CA GLU A 368 0.01 5.49 6.90
C GLU A 368 0.36 6.06 8.27
N GLY A 369 0.57 5.22 9.28
CA GLY A 369 0.90 5.68 10.63
C GLY A 369 2.38 6.01 10.82
N ASP A 370 2.67 6.80 11.86
CA ASP A 370 4.04 7.12 12.25
C ASP A 370 4.71 5.93 12.96
N ILE A 371 5.88 5.55 12.47
CA ILE A 371 6.65 4.40 12.94
C ILE A 371 7.93 4.89 13.62
N SER A 372 8.15 4.47 14.85
CA SER A 372 9.34 4.79 15.61
C SER A 372 9.99 3.56 16.25
N GLY A 373 11.30 3.59 16.42
CA GLY A 373 11.99 2.58 17.23
C GLY A 373 13.49 2.75 17.31
N VAL A 374 14.16 1.92 18.11
CA VAL A 374 15.59 2.09 18.36
C VAL A 374 16.43 1.42 17.28
N SER A 375 16.24 0.12 17.04
CA SER A 375 17.17 -0.68 16.23
C SER A 375 16.84 -0.72 14.72
N LYS A 376 15.70 -1.28 14.34
CA LYS A 376 15.36 -1.53 12.92
C LYS A 376 13.94 -1.08 12.66
N VAL A 377 13.78 -0.03 11.85
CA VAL A 377 12.52 0.66 11.69
C VAL A 377 12.21 0.75 10.20
N GLY A 378 11.04 0.24 9.80
CA GLY A 378 10.56 0.29 8.43
C GLY A 378 9.10 0.69 8.33
N GLY A 379 8.72 1.46 7.32
CA GLY A 379 7.32 1.83 7.11
C GLY A 379 6.42 0.62 6.81
N ILE A 380 6.94 -0.46 6.21
CA ILE A 380 6.21 -1.72 6.02
C ILE A 380 6.70 -2.78 7.01
N ALA A 381 8.02 -3.02 7.06
CA ALA A 381 8.60 -4.02 7.93
C ALA A 381 9.89 -3.57 8.62
N GLY A 382 10.03 -3.84 9.92
CA GLY A 382 11.30 -3.55 10.62
C GLY A 382 12.44 -4.45 10.13
N SER A 383 12.16 -5.75 9.96
CA SER A 383 13.07 -6.73 9.36
C SER A 383 12.37 -7.58 8.30
N LEU A 384 13.04 -7.81 7.16
CA LEU A 384 12.52 -8.61 6.05
C LEU A 384 13.46 -9.75 5.67
N ASN A 385 12.92 -10.97 5.64
CA ASN A 385 13.55 -12.16 5.05
C ASN A 385 12.69 -12.79 3.92
N GLY A 386 11.49 -12.28 3.67
CA GLY A 386 10.55 -12.75 2.65
C GLY A 386 10.37 -11.76 1.50
N GLU A 387 9.12 -11.55 1.06
CA GLU A 387 8.79 -10.68 -0.08
C GLU A 387 7.88 -9.50 0.32
N ILE A 388 8.16 -8.33 -0.25
CA ILE A 388 7.28 -7.16 -0.27
C ILE A 388 6.94 -6.83 -1.73
N LEU A 389 5.66 -6.85 -2.09
CA LEU A 389 5.18 -6.65 -3.45
C LEU A 389 4.05 -5.63 -3.47
N ASN A 390 4.09 -4.64 -4.37
CA ASN A 390 3.02 -3.66 -4.54
C ASN A 390 2.66 -2.89 -3.25
N CYS A 391 3.64 -2.63 -2.39
CA CYS A 391 3.39 -2.00 -1.10
C CYS A 391 3.88 -0.56 -1.07
N HIS A 392 3.28 0.25 -0.20
CA HIS A 392 3.79 1.59 0.00
C HIS A 392 3.55 2.12 1.41
N ALA A 393 4.43 3.04 1.82
CA ALA A 393 4.30 3.73 3.09
C ALA A 393 4.44 5.24 2.92
N VAL A 394 3.73 6.00 3.76
CA VAL A 394 3.68 7.47 3.68
C VAL A 394 3.93 8.16 5.02
N GLY A 395 3.74 7.47 6.14
CA GLY A 395 3.98 8.01 7.48
C GLY A 395 5.45 8.31 7.77
N SER A 396 5.72 9.05 8.84
CA SER A 396 7.10 9.31 9.29
C SER A 396 7.72 8.01 9.83
N VAL A 397 8.97 7.72 9.45
CA VAL A 397 9.73 6.57 9.94
C VAL A 397 10.99 7.08 10.65
N SER A 398 11.05 6.88 11.96
CA SER A 398 12.12 7.43 12.80
C SER A 398 12.84 6.37 13.64
N GLY A 399 14.16 6.44 13.74
CA GLY A 399 14.89 5.56 14.66
C GLY A 399 16.33 5.92 14.96
N GLU A 400 17.08 5.00 15.56
CA GLU A 400 18.44 5.27 16.09
C GLU A 400 19.57 4.44 15.44
N ALA A 401 19.25 3.44 14.61
CA ALA A 401 20.28 2.62 13.95
C ALA A 401 20.00 2.35 12.46
N ARG A 402 19.00 1.52 12.12
CA ARG A 402 18.71 1.17 10.72
C ARG A 402 17.29 1.54 10.38
N VAL A 403 17.13 2.59 9.57
CA VAL A 403 15.83 3.18 9.28
C VAL A 403 15.64 3.20 7.76
N GLY A 404 14.59 2.54 7.28
CA GLY A 404 14.21 2.57 5.87
C GLY A 404 12.76 2.98 5.70
N GLY A 405 12.43 3.72 4.64
CA GLY A 405 11.04 4.09 4.39
C GLY A 405 10.10 2.88 4.23
N LEU A 406 10.58 1.78 3.64
CA LEU A 406 9.85 0.50 3.59
C LEU A 406 10.39 -0.51 4.61
N VAL A 407 11.71 -0.71 4.64
CA VAL A 407 12.35 -1.78 5.42
C VAL A 407 13.53 -1.28 6.23
N GLY A 408 13.54 -1.54 7.53
CA GLY A 408 14.69 -1.21 8.37
C GLY A 408 15.93 -2.03 7.98
N GLN A 409 15.78 -3.35 7.93
CA GLN A 409 16.87 -4.27 7.60
C GLN A 409 16.47 -5.48 6.75
N ILE A 410 17.35 -5.83 5.82
CA ILE A 410 17.50 -7.16 5.22
C ILE A 410 18.86 -7.73 5.64
N ALA A 411 18.89 -8.91 6.29
CA ALA A 411 20.12 -9.56 6.79
C ALA A 411 20.25 -11.05 6.41
N SER A 412 19.43 -11.51 5.46
CA SER A 412 19.40 -12.92 5.04
C SER A 412 20.71 -13.32 4.36
N VAL A 413 21.17 -14.55 4.56
CA VAL A 413 22.40 -15.11 3.93
C VAL A 413 22.11 -16.19 2.88
N SER A 414 20.84 -16.55 2.66
CA SER A 414 20.50 -17.78 1.91
C SER A 414 19.41 -17.61 0.84
N TYR A 415 18.49 -16.67 1.02
CA TYR A 415 17.41 -16.38 0.07
C TYR A 415 17.30 -14.88 -0.03
N GLY A 416 17.52 -14.33 -1.23
CA GLY A 416 17.62 -12.89 -1.40
C GLY A 416 16.24 -12.24 -1.32
N PRO A 417 15.89 -11.56 -0.20
CA PRO A 417 14.56 -11.01 -0.02
C PRO A 417 14.26 -9.96 -1.08
N VAL A 418 13.02 -9.91 -1.54
CA VAL A 418 12.64 -9.11 -2.71
C VAL A 418 11.68 -8.01 -2.28
N ILE A 419 11.99 -6.79 -2.71
CA ILE A 419 11.07 -5.67 -2.72
C ILE A 419 10.80 -5.32 -4.18
N ARG A 420 9.54 -5.38 -4.60
CA ARG A 420 9.14 -5.07 -5.98
C ARG A 420 7.92 -4.17 -6.04
N ASN A 421 7.87 -3.28 -7.03
CA ASN A 421 6.69 -2.46 -7.34
C ASN A 421 6.23 -1.66 -6.12
N SER A 422 7.17 -1.17 -5.30
CA SER A 422 6.88 -0.60 -3.99
C SER A 422 7.53 0.77 -3.83
N TYR A 423 6.95 1.62 -2.99
CA TYR A 423 7.43 2.99 -2.88
C TYR A 423 7.22 3.62 -1.50
N PHE A 424 8.01 4.66 -1.22
CA PHE A 424 7.87 5.47 -0.02
C PHE A 424 7.90 6.96 -0.37
N THR A 425 6.93 7.72 0.17
CA THR A 425 6.84 9.17 -0.04
C THR A 425 6.86 9.98 1.26
N GLY A 426 7.11 9.31 2.40
CA GLY A 426 7.13 9.94 3.71
C GLY A 426 8.49 10.56 4.05
N THR A 427 8.72 10.73 5.35
CA THR A 427 10.01 11.18 5.88
C THR A 427 10.71 10.04 6.63
N VAL A 428 12.00 9.86 6.36
CA VAL A 428 12.90 8.99 7.12
C VAL A 428 13.81 9.87 7.98
N ASN A 429 13.83 9.65 9.29
CA ASN A 429 14.69 10.36 10.24
C ASN A 429 15.52 9.38 11.07
N ILE A 430 16.80 9.68 11.25
CA ILE A 430 17.65 8.98 12.24
C ILE A 430 18.27 9.95 13.23
N SER A 431 18.18 9.62 14.52
CA SER A 431 18.62 10.47 15.64
C SER A 431 19.68 9.82 16.54
N GLY A 432 20.03 8.56 16.30
CA GLY A 432 20.94 7.81 17.15
C GLY A 432 22.40 7.91 16.71
N SER A 433 23.31 7.89 17.68
CA SER A 433 24.77 7.92 17.48
C SER A 433 25.39 6.52 17.57
N ASN A 434 24.66 5.49 17.14
CA ASN A 434 25.12 4.10 17.23
C ASN A 434 26.33 3.87 16.31
N SER A 435 27.00 2.72 16.44
CA SER A 435 28.02 2.34 15.46
C SER A 435 27.34 1.83 14.18
N TYR A 436 27.53 2.54 13.07
CA TYR A 436 27.00 2.25 11.72
C TYR A 436 25.49 2.48 11.51
N PRO A 437 24.96 3.68 11.84
CA PRO A 437 23.62 4.05 11.45
C PRO A 437 23.50 4.09 9.92
N ALA A 438 22.34 3.65 9.42
CA ALA A 438 22.04 3.68 8.00
C ALA A 438 20.58 4.10 7.78
N ALA A 439 20.41 5.15 6.99
CA ALA A 439 19.11 5.70 6.61
C ALA A 439 18.92 5.58 5.10
N GLY A 440 17.86 4.91 4.67
CA GLY A 440 17.52 4.78 3.26
C GLY A 440 16.07 5.17 2.97
N GLY A 441 15.82 5.82 1.85
CA GLY A 441 14.45 6.15 1.47
C GLY A 441 13.56 4.92 1.29
N LEU A 442 14.11 3.78 0.85
CA LEU A 442 13.42 2.49 0.85
C LEU A 442 13.94 1.53 1.92
N ILE A 443 15.26 1.32 2.00
CA ILE A 443 15.87 0.35 2.91
C ILE A 443 17.00 0.97 3.73
N GLY A 444 16.99 0.82 5.05
CA GLY A 444 18.10 1.27 5.90
C GLY A 444 19.38 0.49 5.60
N TYR A 445 19.36 -0.83 5.82
CA TYR A 445 20.49 -1.73 5.56
C TYR A 445 20.03 -2.97 4.80
N MET A 446 20.68 -3.29 3.68
CA MET A 446 20.43 -4.53 2.92
C MET A 446 21.70 -5.33 2.68
N ARG A 447 21.59 -6.64 2.93
CA ARG A 447 22.58 -7.64 2.52
C ARG A 447 21.89 -8.78 1.80
N TYR A 448 22.34 -9.12 0.59
CA TYR A 448 21.72 -10.11 -0.30
C TYR A 448 20.27 -9.79 -0.71
N GLY A 449 19.82 -8.55 -0.61
CA GLY A 449 18.46 -8.14 -1.00
C GLY A 449 18.34 -7.84 -2.50
N GLN A 450 17.10 -7.76 -2.97
CA GLN A 450 16.76 -7.30 -4.32
C GLN A 450 15.70 -6.20 -4.25
N ILE A 451 15.95 -5.09 -4.93
CA ILE A 451 14.98 -4.01 -5.15
C ILE A 451 14.75 -3.89 -6.65
N ASP A 452 13.48 -3.92 -7.05
CA ASP A 452 13.04 -3.90 -8.44
C ASP A 452 11.84 -2.96 -8.62
N THR A 453 11.82 -2.14 -9.67
CA THR A 453 10.61 -1.38 -10.06
C THR A 453 10.05 -0.58 -8.87
N SER A 454 10.93 0.06 -8.11
CA SER A 454 10.57 0.70 -6.84
C SER A 454 11.16 2.10 -6.76
N TYR A 455 10.50 2.99 -6.02
CA TYR A 455 10.95 4.37 -5.96
C TYR A 455 10.78 5.02 -4.59
N PHE A 456 11.70 5.92 -4.28
CA PHE A 456 11.58 6.84 -3.15
C PHE A 456 11.26 8.24 -3.65
N ALA A 457 10.24 8.88 -3.07
CA ALA A 457 9.88 10.26 -3.38
C ALA A 457 9.49 11.04 -2.12
N GLY A 458 10.45 11.20 -1.20
CA GLY A 458 10.24 11.89 0.07
C GLY A 458 11.51 12.55 0.61
N THR A 459 11.65 12.59 1.93
CA THR A 459 12.84 13.15 2.59
C THR A 459 13.54 12.10 3.44
N VAL A 460 14.86 11.99 3.29
CA VAL A 460 15.74 11.26 4.21
C VAL A 460 16.63 12.27 4.91
N SER A 461 16.59 12.28 6.24
CA SER A 461 17.49 13.06 7.07
C SER A 461 18.20 12.13 8.03
N GLY A 462 19.52 12.07 7.95
CA GLY A 462 20.32 11.29 8.86
C GLY A 462 21.44 12.05 9.52
N ARG A 463 21.73 11.63 10.75
CA ARG A 463 22.95 12.00 11.47
C ARG A 463 23.85 10.77 11.43
N ASP A 464 25.10 11.00 11.03
CA ASP A 464 26.16 9.99 10.90
C ASP A 464 26.04 8.92 9.80
N TYR A 465 27.22 8.39 9.45
CA TYR A 465 27.57 7.31 8.52
C TYR A 465 26.84 7.25 7.17
N HIS A 466 25.78 6.45 6.97
CA HIS A 466 25.29 6.16 5.62
C HIS A 466 23.86 6.65 5.36
N VAL A 467 23.71 7.60 4.42
CA VAL A 467 22.40 8.12 4.02
C VAL A 467 22.21 7.98 2.51
N GLY A 468 21.12 7.34 2.08
CA GLY A 468 20.82 7.15 0.66
C GLY A 468 19.36 7.31 0.28
N GLY A 469 19.08 7.74 -0.95
CA GLY A 469 17.71 7.88 -1.44
C GLY A 469 16.98 6.55 -1.61
N ILE A 470 17.67 5.47 -2.01
CA ILE A 470 17.09 4.11 -2.04
C ILE A 470 17.55 3.32 -0.82
N ALA A 471 18.87 3.18 -0.63
CA ALA A 471 19.46 2.36 0.42
C ALA A 471 20.42 3.17 1.27
N GLY A 472 20.34 3.09 2.60
CA GLY A 472 21.41 3.61 3.45
C GLY A 472 22.71 2.84 3.16
N HIS A 473 22.64 1.52 3.30
CA HIS A 473 23.75 0.60 3.10
C HIS A 473 23.33 -0.60 2.25
N SER A 474 24.08 -0.92 1.19
CA SER A 474 23.84 -2.09 0.35
C SER A 474 25.08 -2.98 0.18
N GLU A 475 24.93 -4.27 0.43
CA GLU A 475 25.98 -5.28 0.33
C GLU A 475 25.52 -6.55 -0.40
N TYR A 476 26.31 -7.06 -1.35
CA TYR A 476 26.02 -8.32 -2.07
C TYR A 476 24.61 -8.39 -2.67
N SER A 477 24.06 -7.25 -3.07
CA SER A 477 22.65 -7.09 -3.38
C SER A 477 22.42 -6.64 -4.82
N LEU A 478 21.15 -6.58 -5.24
CA LEU A 478 20.73 -6.10 -6.55
C LEU A 478 19.75 -4.94 -6.38
N ILE A 479 19.99 -3.82 -7.07
CA ILE A 479 19.05 -2.70 -7.17
C ILE A 479 18.89 -2.41 -8.65
N TYR A 480 17.68 -2.58 -9.19
CA TYR A 480 17.45 -2.38 -10.60
C TYR A 480 16.09 -1.76 -10.90
N ASN A 481 15.97 -1.11 -12.06
CA ASN A 481 14.75 -0.45 -12.51
C ASN A 481 14.12 0.45 -11.44
N SER A 482 14.93 1.21 -10.70
CA SER A 482 14.48 1.88 -9.48
C SER A 482 15.09 3.27 -9.37
N TYR A 483 14.38 4.19 -8.70
CA TYR A 483 14.83 5.58 -8.66
C TYR A 483 14.57 6.29 -7.34
N SER A 484 15.29 7.39 -7.13
CA SER A 484 15.09 8.32 -6.02
C SER A 484 14.80 9.73 -6.53
N PHE A 485 13.72 10.32 -6.03
CA PHE A 485 13.23 11.65 -6.40
C PHE A 485 12.80 12.42 -5.14
N GLY A 486 13.75 12.94 -4.38
CA GLY A 486 13.45 13.60 -3.11
C GLY A 486 14.62 14.39 -2.55
N SER A 487 14.71 14.50 -1.23
CA SER A 487 15.83 15.13 -0.52
C SER A 487 16.57 14.12 0.34
N VAL A 488 17.90 14.09 0.25
CA VAL A 488 18.77 13.20 1.02
C VAL A 488 19.82 14.04 1.75
N SER A 489 19.69 14.13 3.07
CA SER A 489 20.55 14.97 3.92
C SER A 489 21.29 14.12 4.96
N GLY A 490 22.58 14.40 5.15
CA GLY A 490 23.45 13.61 6.03
C GLY A 490 24.72 14.32 6.48
N GLU A 491 25.54 13.63 7.28
CA GLU A 491 26.77 14.21 7.87
C GLU A 491 28.09 13.51 7.45
N GLU A 492 28.06 12.30 6.88
CA GLU A 492 29.28 11.55 6.52
C GLU A 492 29.31 10.97 5.10
N TYR A 493 28.48 9.97 4.74
CA TYR A 493 28.39 9.43 3.39
C TYR A 493 26.97 9.55 2.85
N ILE A 494 26.80 10.35 1.81
CA ILE A 494 25.49 10.74 1.30
C ILE A 494 25.43 10.46 -0.18
N GLY A 495 24.51 9.59 -0.60
CA GLY A 495 24.33 9.23 -2.01
C GLY A 495 22.90 9.37 -2.47
N GLY A 496 22.70 9.81 -3.71
CA GLY A 496 21.36 9.88 -4.29
C GLY A 496 20.66 8.52 -4.35
N ILE A 497 21.37 7.43 -4.62
CA ILE A 497 20.87 6.05 -4.57
C ILE A 497 21.27 5.38 -3.25
N ALA A 498 22.56 5.37 -2.92
CA ALA A 498 23.04 4.68 -1.72
C ALA A 498 24.09 5.45 -0.93
N GLY A 499 23.98 5.46 0.40
CA GLY A 499 25.03 5.99 1.27
C GLY A 499 26.33 5.19 1.12
N TYR A 500 26.23 3.88 1.23
CA TYR A 500 27.32 2.93 1.02
C TYR A 500 26.93 1.75 0.14
N THR A 501 27.84 1.32 -0.73
CA THR A 501 27.64 0.15 -1.60
C THR A 501 28.88 -0.74 -1.68
N TYR A 502 28.71 -2.06 -1.52
CA TYR A 502 29.78 -3.05 -1.68
C TYR A 502 29.26 -4.32 -2.38
N SER A 503 29.96 -4.79 -3.41
CA SER A 503 29.53 -5.96 -4.21
C SER A 503 28.06 -5.93 -4.62
N THR A 504 27.50 -4.73 -4.86
CA THR A 504 26.10 -4.55 -5.26
C THR A 504 26.06 -4.26 -6.76
N ARG A 505 25.06 -4.84 -7.44
CA ARG A 505 24.74 -4.51 -8.82
C ARG A 505 23.65 -3.44 -8.85
N HIS A 506 23.93 -2.33 -9.50
CA HIS A 506 22.99 -1.25 -9.79
C HIS A 506 22.76 -1.22 -11.30
N GLU A 507 21.51 -1.37 -11.74
CA GLU A 507 21.19 -1.48 -13.16
C GLU A 507 19.91 -0.75 -13.54
N ASN A 508 19.97 0.12 -14.55
CA ASN A 508 18.83 0.91 -14.98
C ASN A 508 18.20 1.68 -13.81
N CYS A 509 19.05 2.33 -13.01
CA CYS A 509 18.61 3.15 -11.88
C CYS A 509 18.88 4.62 -12.15
N TYR A 510 18.16 5.52 -11.48
CA TYR A 510 18.55 6.92 -11.47
C TYR A 510 18.26 7.65 -10.16
N SER A 511 19.05 8.68 -9.87
CA SER A 511 18.76 9.64 -8.81
C SER A 511 18.55 11.03 -9.38
N ALA A 512 17.40 11.62 -9.08
CA ALA A 512 17.11 13.04 -9.24
C ALA A 512 16.82 13.68 -7.87
N SER A 513 17.42 13.12 -6.82
CA SER A 513 17.29 13.64 -5.46
C SER A 513 18.31 14.73 -5.18
N ALA A 514 17.90 15.76 -4.43
CA ALA A 514 18.81 16.73 -3.84
C ALA A 514 19.68 16.06 -2.77
N VAL A 515 20.99 16.32 -2.81
CA VAL A 515 21.97 15.75 -1.87
C VAL A 515 22.56 16.88 -1.03
N HIS A 516 22.39 16.81 0.29
CA HIS A 516 22.75 17.88 1.22
C HIS A 516 23.68 17.41 2.33
N ASP A 517 24.89 17.96 2.35
CA ASP A 517 25.83 17.84 3.48
C ASP A 517 25.48 18.85 4.57
N THR A 518 25.14 18.36 5.77
CA THR A 518 24.86 19.20 6.94
C THR A 518 26.06 19.36 7.89
N SER A 519 27.15 18.62 7.69
CA SER A 519 28.40 18.74 8.47
C SER A 519 29.43 19.67 7.82
N GLY A 520 29.35 19.86 6.50
CA GLY A 520 30.33 20.58 5.69
C GLY A 520 31.59 19.77 5.39
N THR A 521 31.62 18.50 5.78
CA THR A 521 32.77 17.58 5.59
C THR A 521 32.36 16.22 5.03
N ALA A 522 31.08 16.02 4.69
CA ALA A 522 30.59 14.75 4.19
C ALA A 522 31.12 14.43 2.79
N GLN A 523 31.28 13.15 2.51
CA GLN A 523 31.44 12.64 1.15
C GLN A 523 30.06 12.52 0.50
N THR A 524 29.83 13.36 -0.50
CA THR A 524 28.59 13.40 -1.28
C THR A 524 28.81 12.87 -2.69
N GLY A 525 27.84 12.15 -3.22
CA GLY A 525 27.83 11.74 -4.62
C GLY A 525 26.43 11.62 -5.19
N GLY A 526 26.29 11.94 -6.47
CA GLY A 526 24.99 11.91 -7.15
C GLY A 526 24.32 10.52 -7.15
N LEU A 527 25.13 9.46 -7.12
CA LEU A 527 24.68 8.07 -6.94
C LEU A 527 25.03 7.51 -5.57
N PHE A 528 26.32 7.53 -5.22
CA PHE A 528 26.85 6.87 -4.02
C PHE A 528 27.66 7.84 -3.16
N GLY A 529 27.46 7.78 -1.84
CA GLY A 529 28.28 8.50 -0.85
C GLY A 529 29.64 7.84 -0.60
N GLN A 530 29.68 6.51 -0.65
CA GLN A 530 30.90 5.71 -0.62
C GLN A 530 30.79 4.47 -1.50
N TYR A 531 31.86 4.22 -2.26
CA TYR A 531 31.96 3.13 -3.22
C TYR A 531 32.96 2.07 -2.77
N GLY A 532 32.45 0.92 -2.32
CA GLY A 532 33.23 -0.27 -1.97
C GLY A 532 33.70 -1.08 -3.18
N ALA A 533 34.45 -2.15 -2.92
CA ALA A 533 34.96 -3.02 -3.98
C ALA A 533 33.85 -3.84 -4.67
N SER A 534 34.12 -4.24 -5.91
CA SER A 534 33.34 -5.23 -6.68
C SER A 534 31.88 -4.87 -6.96
N ASN A 535 31.50 -3.59 -6.86
CA ASN A 535 30.20 -3.14 -7.37
C ASN A 535 30.16 -3.24 -8.90
N ALA A 536 28.97 -3.46 -9.44
CA ALA A 536 28.69 -3.41 -10.87
C ALA A 536 27.64 -2.33 -11.11
N VAL A 537 28.00 -1.28 -11.84
CA VAL A 537 27.08 -0.18 -12.20
C VAL A 537 26.84 -0.28 -13.69
N ILE A 538 25.57 -0.34 -14.10
CA ILE A 538 25.14 -0.57 -15.48
C ILE A 538 24.01 0.43 -15.78
N ASN A 539 24.14 1.21 -16.86
CA ASN A 539 23.10 2.14 -17.34
C ASN A 539 22.42 2.95 -16.22
N THR A 540 23.23 3.52 -15.32
CA THR A 540 22.72 4.19 -14.11
C THR A 540 23.10 5.67 -14.12
N PHE A 541 22.13 6.51 -13.78
CA PHE A 541 22.20 7.95 -14.04
C PHE A 541 21.99 8.80 -12.79
N TRP A 542 22.56 9.99 -12.73
CA TRP A 542 22.13 11.00 -11.77
C TRP A 542 21.99 12.37 -12.42
N ASP A 543 21.08 13.15 -11.87
CA ASP A 543 20.92 14.55 -12.22
C ASP A 543 21.94 15.42 -11.47
N THR A 544 22.88 16.01 -12.20
CA THR A 544 23.96 16.84 -11.63
C THR A 544 23.48 18.17 -11.06
N GLU A 545 22.34 18.68 -11.55
CA GLU A 545 21.77 19.97 -11.14
C GLU A 545 20.85 19.77 -9.95
N ALA A 546 19.97 18.78 -9.99
CA ALA A 546 19.09 18.45 -8.87
C ALA A 546 19.90 18.00 -7.65
N SER A 547 20.92 17.15 -7.84
CA SER A 547 21.72 16.64 -6.73
C SER A 547 22.75 17.65 -6.21
N GLY A 548 23.17 18.62 -7.03
CA GLY A 548 24.30 19.50 -6.74
C GLY A 548 25.67 18.81 -6.76
N CYS A 549 25.76 17.57 -7.28
CA CYS A 549 26.98 16.77 -7.31
C CYS A 549 27.47 16.58 -8.75
N SER A 550 28.73 16.95 -9.02
CA SER A 550 29.37 16.78 -10.33
C SER A 550 30.00 15.39 -10.52
N SER A 551 30.07 14.57 -9.47
CA SER A 551 30.65 13.23 -9.51
C SER A 551 29.89 12.25 -8.62
N VAL A 552 30.17 10.97 -8.82
CA VAL A 552 29.94 9.95 -7.80
C VAL A 552 31.10 10.00 -6.81
N ALA A 553 30.87 9.77 -5.51
CA ALA A 553 31.96 9.69 -4.55
C ALA A 553 32.75 8.38 -4.75
N GLY A 554 34.08 8.49 -4.84
CA GLY A 554 34.98 7.35 -5.09
C GLY A 554 35.29 7.10 -6.58
N SER A 555 35.99 6.00 -6.87
CA SER A 555 36.37 5.62 -8.24
C SER A 555 35.32 4.65 -8.79
N VAL A 556 34.38 5.17 -9.58
CA VAL A 556 33.37 4.35 -10.29
C VAL A 556 33.92 3.79 -11.59
N SER A 557 33.54 2.55 -11.89
CA SER A 557 33.71 1.92 -13.20
C SER A 557 32.84 2.58 -14.27
N SER A 558 33.12 2.27 -15.54
CA SER A 558 32.30 2.60 -16.71
C SER A 558 30.81 2.32 -16.48
N GLU A 559 29.93 3.20 -16.96
CA GLU A 559 28.44 3.10 -16.93
C GLU A 559 27.69 3.78 -15.76
N ALA A 560 28.37 4.65 -15.02
CA ALA A 560 27.73 5.69 -14.20
C ALA A 560 27.72 7.03 -14.96
N TYR A 561 26.54 7.65 -15.15
CA TYR A 561 26.39 8.84 -16.01
C TYR A 561 25.75 10.03 -15.29
N GLY A 562 26.49 11.13 -15.17
CA GLY A 562 25.96 12.41 -14.71
C GLY A 562 25.36 13.17 -15.88
N LYS A 563 24.13 13.66 -15.71
CA LYS A 563 23.36 14.36 -16.74
C LYS A 563 22.71 15.61 -16.17
N THR A 564 22.50 16.61 -17.02
CA THR A 564 21.71 17.79 -16.66
C THR A 564 20.23 17.44 -16.50
N THR A 565 19.45 18.29 -15.85
CA THR A 565 17.98 18.13 -15.74
C THR A 565 17.35 17.99 -17.11
N ALA A 566 17.77 18.83 -18.05
CA ALA A 566 17.24 18.80 -19.41
C ALA A 566 17.52 17.46 -20.10
N GLU A 567 18.74 16.92 -20.00
CA GLU A 567 19.08 15.61 -20.57
C GLU A 567 18.34 14.47 -19.86
N MET A 568 18.19 14.53 -18.53
CA MET A 568 17.46 13.52 -17.75
C MET A 568 15.97 13.44 -18.10
N LYS A 569 15.44 14.45 -18.80
CA LYS A 569 14.06 14.48 -19.32
C LYS A 569 13.95 14.09 -20.79
N GLN A 570 15.01 13.56 -21.39
CA GLN A 570 15.00 13.07 -22.78
C GLN A 570 15.09 11.56 -22.80
N GLN A 571 14.14 10.88 -23.47
CA GLN A 571 14.16 9.41 -23.58
C GLN A 571 15.48 8.91 -24.19
N SER A 572 16.03 9.67 -25.15
CA SER A 572 17.27 9.35 -25.84
C SER A 572 18.52 9.27 -24.94
N THR A 573 18.45 9.82 -23.72
CA THR A 573 19.51 9.73 -22.71
C THR A 573 19.65 8.32 -22.13
N PHE A 574 18.53 7.59 -22.02
CA PHE A 574 18.43 6.30 -21.37
C PHE A 574 18.55 5.16 -22.39
N VAL A 575 19.71 5.07 -23.03
CA VAL A 575 20.02 4.00 -23.98
C VAL A 575 19.92 2.64 -23.28
N ASP A 576 19.37 1.64 -23.96
CA ASP A 576 19.14 0.28 -23.46
C ASP A 576 18.10 0.13 -22.33
N TRP A 577 17.36 1.20 -21.99
CA TRP A 577 16.20 1.10 -21.10
C TRP A 577 14.95 0.65 -21.87
N ASP A 578 14.13 -0.17 -21.24
CA ASP A 578 12.87 -0.67 -21.80
C ASP A 578 11.71 0.30 -21.51
N PHE A 579 11.42 1.18 -22.48
CA PHE A 579 10.28 2.11 -22.43
C PHE A 579 8.96 1.50 -22.94
N ASP A 580 8.99 0.25 -23.43
CA ASP A 580 7.79 -0.46 -23.87
C ASP A 580 7.08 -1.11 -22.67
N ILE A 581 7.86 -1.60 -21.69
CA ILE A 581 7.34 -2.40 -20.57
C ILE A 581 7.60 -1.74 -19.21
N VAL A 582 8.81 -1.23 -18.95
CA VAL A 582 9.23 -0.82 -17.59
C VAL A 582 9.01 0.68 -17.37
N TRP A 583 9.51 1.49 -18.30
CA TRP A 583 9.61 2.93 -18.13
C TRP A 583 8.64 3.70 -19.03
N GLN A 584 8.25 4.89 -18.58
CA GLN A 584 7.54 5.90 -19.35
C GLN A 584 8.21 7.25 -19.08
N ILE A 585 8.17 8.14 -20.07
CA ILE A 585 8.68 9.51 -19.93
C ILE A 585 7.82 10.42 -20.80
N ASP A 586 7.46 11.59 -20.27
CA ASP A 586 6.82 12.65 -21.04
C ASP A 586 7.93 13.60 -21.50
N GLU A 587 8.30 13.50 -22.80
CA GLU A 587 9.53 14.07 -23.36
C GLU A 587 9.68 15.57 -23.06
N GLY A 588 10.77 15.94 -22.41
CA GLY A 588 11.08 17.32 -22.01
C GLY A 588 10.36 17.80 -20.74
N GLU A 589 9.36 17.06 -20.26
CA GLU A 589 8.52 17.46 -19.13
C GLU A 589 8.90 16.71 -17.85
N THR A 590 8.97 15.37 -17.90
CA THR A 590 9.21 14.51 -16.73
C THR A 590 10.54 13.77 -16.78
N TYR A 591 11.03 13.32 -15.64
CA TYR A 591 12.00 12.21 -15.56
C TYR A 591 11.33 10.88 -15.99
N PRO A 592 12.10 9.81 -16.31
CA PRO A 592 11.51 8.49 -16.49
C PRO A 592 10.80 8.01 -15.23
N TYR A 593 9.58 7.50 -15.34
CA TYR A 593 8.83 6.89 -14.24
C TYR A 593 8.33 5.50 -14.62
N LEU A 594 7.97 4.71 -13.62
CA LEU A 594 7.63 3.29 -13.82
C LEU A 594 6.20 3.13 -14.34
N ARG A 595 6.00 2.27 -15.34
CA ARG A 595 4.66 1.99 -15.91
C ARG A 595 3.76 1.20 -14.95
N THR A 596 4.32 0.25 -14.21
CA THR A 596 3.56 -0.64 -13.31
C THR A 596 3.43 -0.10 -11.89
N ASN A 597 4.20 0.95 -11.57
CA ASN A 597 4.20 1.67 -10.29
C ASN A 597 4.41 3.17 -10.52
N PRO A 598 3.47 3.86 -11.21
CA PRO A 598 3.65 5.26 -11.55
C PRO A 598 3.56 6.14 -10.32
N GLN A 599 4.49 7.09 -10.19
CA GLN A 599 4.39 8.16 -9.22
C GLN A 599 3.31 9.17 -9.63
N SER A 600 2.52 9.63 -8.66
CA SER A 600 1.48 10.64 -8.88
C SER A 600 1.69 11.82 -7.92
N PRO A 601 1.92 13.05 -8.45
CA PRO A 601 2.15 13.36 -9.86
C PRO A 601 3.47 12.76 -10.37
N PRO A 602 3.65 12.61 -11.70
CA PRO A 602 4.93 12.20 -12.29
C PRO A 602 6.09 13.10 -11.83
N PRO A 603 7.32 12.57 -11.76
CA PRO A 603 8.49 13.34 -11.34
C PRO A 603 8.83 14.40 -12.40
N MET A 604 8.67 15.67 -12.03
CA MET A 604 8.92 16.85 -12.88
C MET A 604 10.26 17.51 -12.58
#